data_AF-X1PGV4-F1
#
_entry.id   AF-X1PGV4-F1
#
_cell.length_a   1.000
_cell.length_b   1.000
_cell.length_c   1.000
_cell.angle_alpha   90.00
_cell.angle_beta   90.00
_cell.angle_gamma   90.00
#
_symmetry.space_group_name_H-M   'P 1'
#
loop_
_entity.id
_entity.type
_entity.pdbx_description
1 polymer ?
#
loop_
_entity_poly.entity_id
_entity_poly.type
_entity_poly.pdbx_seq_one_letter_code
_entity_poly.pdbx_strand_id
1 'polypeptide(L)'
;ETPKGEEITGILTHLTDTTQNNCFHDKYFANMDFDLSKSLFIFSYNDESKVNPVLKDRMYRIHTAGYVTKEKIIIAKKYLIPKIEKNVNFKSEDITITDEALIKIIDGFTDKEKGVRNLKRCLEIIYTKLNLYRLMKPDSKLFEKENTINVTFPFTVTPEVINKLIKLGETSNVPFGMYI
;
A
#
# COMPACT_ATOMS: atom_id res chain seq x y z
N GLU A 1 4.85 9.81 27.91
CA GLU A 1 5.71 10.59 27.00
C GLU A 1 7.15 10.09 27.10
N THR A 2 7.98 10.30 26.07
CA THR A 2 9.43 10.04 26.17
C THR A 2 10.18 11.36 26.02
N PRO A 3 11.33 11.55 26.70
CA PRO A 3 12.11 12.79 26.57
C PRO A 3 12.48 13.13 25.11
N LYS A 4 12.74 12.10 24.30
CA LYS A 4 12.99 12.26 22.85
C LYS A 4 11.76 12.73 22.08
N GLY A 5 10.56 12.29 22.46
CA GLY A 5 9.32 12.71 21.81
C GLY A 5 8.99 14.19 22.06
N GLU A 6 9.30 14.68 23.25
CA GLU A 6 9.16 16.10 23.60
C GLU A 6 10.15 16.97 22.83
N GLU A 7 11.42 16.55 22.73
CA GLU A 7 12.44 17.24 21.91
C GLU A 7 11.99 17.36 20.44
N ILE A 8 11.51 16.26 19.84
CA ILE A 8 11.02 16.25 18.45
C ILE A 8 9.81 17.18 18.30
N THR A 9 8.89 17.17 19.25
CA THR A 9 7.70 18.02 19.22
C THR A 9 8.06 19.51 19.26
N GLY A 10 9.02 19.88 20.11
CA GLY A 10 9.54 21.25 20.18
C GLY A 10 10.17 21.71 18.86
N ILE A 11 11.01 20.86 18.26
CA ILE A 11 11.64 21.14 16.96
C ILE A 11 10.59 21.32 15.86
N LEU A 12 9.62 20.42 15.76
CA LEU A 12 8.54 20.53 14.77
C LEU A 12 7.69 21.80 14.98
N THR A 13 7.53 22.24 16.22
CA THR A 13 6.77 23.47 16.53
C THR A 13 7.52 24.69 16.01
N HIS A 14 8.85 24.72 16.18
CA HIS A 14 9.70 25.78 15.64
C HIS A 14 9.69 25.80 14.10
N LEU A 15 9.80 24.61 13.47
CA LEU A 15 9.78 24.47 12.01
C LEU A 15 8.46 24.93 11.36
N THR A 16 7.34 24.66 12.02
CA THR A 16 5.99 24.98 11.50
C THR A 16 5.53 26.38 11.84
N ASP A 17 6.25 27.10 12.70
CA ASP A 17 5.95 28.50 13.02
C ASP A 17 6.45 29.42 11.89
N THR A 18 5.52 29.95 11.10
CA THR A 18 5.81 30.89 10.01
C THR A 18 6.47 32.19 10.46
N THR A 19 6.47 32.50 11.76
CA THR A 19 7.13 33.68 12.32
C THR A 19 8.59 33.44 12.71
N GLN A 20 9.01 32.18 12.87
CA GLN A 20 10.35 31.82 13.35
C GLN A 20 11.13 30.93 12.36
N ASN A 21 10.44 30.31 11.40
CA ASN A 21 11.03 29.33 10.49
C ASN A 21 12.00 29.93 9.45
N ASN A 22 12.18 31.25 9.38
CA ASN A 22 13.18 31.91 8.54
C ASN A 22 14.61 31.86 9.13
N CYS A 23 14.74 31.61 10.43
CA CYS A 23 16.00 31.52 11.17
C CYS A 23 16.06 30.24 12.00
N PHE A 24 15.78 29.10 11.36
CA PHE A 24 15.82 27.81 12.05
C PHE A 24 17.25 27.44 12.41
N HIS A 25 17.50 27.19 13.71
CA HIS A 25 18.79 26.74 14.23
C HIS A 25 18.81 25.22 14.38
N ASP A 26 19.76 24.57 13.72
CA ASP A 26 20.00 23.15 13.89
C ASP A 26 21.04 22.87 14.99
N LYS A 27 20.90 21.75 15.70
CA LYS A 27 21.80 21.36 16.80
C LYS A 27 23.23 21.08 16.34
N TYR A 28 23.42 20.59 15.12
CA TYR A 28 24.73 20.32 14.54
C TYR A 28 25.32 21.57 13.87
N PHE A 29 24.47 22.43 13.30
CA PHE A 29 24.88 23.67 12.64
C PHE A 29 24.55 24.91 13.48
N ALA A 30 25.08 24.96 14.69
CA ALA A 30 24.73 26.00 15.68
C ALA A 30 25.05 27.46 15.25
N ASN A 31 25.91 27.65 14.25
CA ASN A 31 26.32 28.98 13.77
C ASN A 31 25.72 29.33 12.39
N MET A 32 24.66 28.64 11.98
CA MET A 32 24.03 28.85 10.68
C MET A 32 22.51 28.82 10.80
N ASP A 33 21.89 29.88 10.31
CA ASP A 33 20.45 29.98 10.16
C ASP A 33 19.98 29.32 8.87
N PHE A 34 18.93 28.51 8.96
CA PHE A 34 18.22 27.99 7.79
C PHE A 34 16.90 28.73 7.58
N ASP A 35 16.71 29.28 6.38
CA ASP A 35 15.43 29.82 5.96
C ASP A 35 14.53 28.71 5.39
N LEU A 36 13.51 28.35 6.17
CA LEU A 36 12.49 27.37 5.81
C LEU A 36 11.12 28.01 5.53
N SER A 37 11.04 29.34 5.45
CA SER A 37 9.79 30.08 5.23
C SER A 37 9.06 29.69 3.94
N LYS A 38 9.78 29.17 2.95
CA LYS A 38 9.25 28.70 1.65
C LYS A 38 9.03 27.18 1.57
N SER A 39 9.23 26.46 2.67
CA SER A 39 9.04 25.01 2.71
C SER A 39 7.58 24.63 2.96
N LEU A 40 7.10 23.61 2.24
CA LEU A 40 5.79 23.01 2.48
C LEU A 40 5.93 21.81 3.42
N PHE A 41 5.28 21.88 4.59
CA PHE A 41 5.25 20.78 5.55
C PHE A 41 3.95 19.99 5.40
N ILE A 42 4.08 18.67 5.20
CA ILE A 42 2.95 17.74 5.14
C ILE A 42 3.15 16.67 6.19
N PHE A 43 2.19 16.56 7.11
CA PHE A 43 2.18 15.55 8.16
C PHE A 43 1.08 14.53 7.90
N SER A 44 1.36 13.25 8.16
CA SER A 44 0.37 12.18 8.10
C SER A 44 0.30 11.48 9.45
N TYR A 45 -0.91 11.27 9.97
CA TYR A 45 -1.15 10.55 11.22
C TYR A 45 -2.41 9.69 11.11
N ASN A 46 -2.44 8.57 11.84
CA ASN A 46 -3.61 7.68 11.90
C ASN A 46 -4.53 8.00 13.07
N ASP A 47 -3.98 8.53 14.15
CA ASP A 47 -4.66 8.75 15.42
C ASP A 47 -4.35 10.16 15.92
N GLU A 48 -5.32 11.05 15.77
CA GLU A 48 -5.20 12.46 16.12
C GLU A 48 -5.01 12.68 17.63
N SER A 49 -5.47 11.74 18.47
CA SER A 49 -5.34 11.84 19.93
C SER A 49 -3.90 11.74 20.42
N LYS A 50 -3.02 11.16 19.60
CA LYS A 50 -1.59 10.99 19.89
C LYS A 50 -0.73 12.14 19.37
N VAL A 51 -1.32 13.09 18.64
CA VAL A 51 -0.62 14.26 18.13
C VAL A 51 -0.58 15.31 19.24
N ASN A 52 0.59 15.94 19.42
CA ASN A 52 0.73 17.00 20.42
C ASN A 52 -0.25 18.16 20.13
N PRO A 53 -1.00 18.66 21.14
CA PRO A 53 -1.98 19.73 20.95
C PRO A 53 -1.40 21.02 20.34
N VAL A 54 -0.18 21.41 20.72
CA VAL A 54 0.49 22.63 20.22
C VAL A 54 0.79 22.53 18.73
N LEU A 55 1.26 21.37 18.28
CA LEU A 55 1.48 21.10 16.86
C LEU A 55 0.16 21.06 16.09
N LYS A 56 -0.86 20.43 16.67
CA LYS A 56 -2.17 20.28 16.07
C LYS A 56 -2.85 21.62 15.77
N ASP A 57 -2.72 22.60 16.66
CA ASP A 57 -3.30 23.94 16.47
C ASP A 57 -2.63 24.72 15.32
N ARG A 58 -1.41 24.32 14.93
CA ARG A 58 -0.64 24.92 13.84
C ARG A 58 -0.83 24.22 12.49
N MET A 59 -1.63 23.16 12.43
CA MET A 59 -1.84 22.35 11.22
C MET A 59 -3.22 22.56 10.61
N TYR A 60 -3.27 22.71 9.29
CA TYR A 60 -4.52 22.54 8.55
C TYR A 60 -4.84 21.04 8.43
N ARG A 61 -6.01 20.63 8.94
CA ARG A 61 -6.40 19.22 9.03
C ARG A 61 -7.24 18.81 7.84
N ILE A 62 -6.78 17.79 7.12
CA ILE A 62 -7.50 17.16 6.02
C ILE A 62 -7.82 15.72 6.43
N HIS A 63 -9.10 15.40 6.57
CA HIS A 63 -9.53 14.04 6.88
C HIS A 63 -9.66 13.21 5.59
N THR A 64 -8.88 12.14 5.50
CA THR A 64 -8.99 11.17 4.41
C THR A 64 -9.80 9.96 4.87
N ALA A 65 -10.99 9.79 4.30
CA ALA A 65 -11.82 8.61 4.56
C ALA A 65 -11.22 7.34 3.90
N GLY A 66 -11.66 6.18 4.38
CA GLY A 66 -11.40 4.91 3.72
C GLY A 66 -12.18 4.77 2.42
N TYR A 67 -11.81 3.78 1.61
CA TYR A 67 -12.46 3.52 0.33
C TYR A 67 -13.59 2.51 0.46
N VAL A 68 -14.72 2.77 -0.21
CA VAL A 68 -15.77 1.76 -0.40
C VAL A 68 -15.37 0.75 -1.47
N THR A 69 -16.01 -0.42 -1.50
CA THR A 69 -15.68 -1.50 -2.47
C THR A 69 -15.64 -1.01 -3.92
N LYS A 70 -16.60 -0.19 -4.34
CA LYS A 70 -16.64 0.39 -5.70
C LYS A 70 -15.42 1.27 -6.00
N GLU A 71 -14.98 2.08 -5.04
CA GLU A 71 -13.79 2.92 -5.18
C GLU A 71 -12.51 2.07 -5.21
N LYS A 72 -12.43 1.03 -4.38
CA LYS A 72 -11.31 0.08 -4.39
C LYS A 72 -11.16 -0.61 -5.75
N ILE A 73 -12.27 -1.00 -6.39
CA ILE A 73 -12.27 -1.58 -7.75
C ILE A 73 -11.70 -0.58 -8.77
N ILE A 74 -12.17 0.67 -8.74
CA ILE A 74 -11.68 1.73 -9.63
C ILE A 74 -10.18 1.96 -9.42
N ILE A 75 -9.74 2.02 -8.15
CA ILE A 75 -8.33 2.21 -7.80
C ILE A 75 -7.49 1.03 -8.29
N ALA A 76 -7.98 -0.20 -8.12
CA ALA A 76 -7.31 -1.40 -8.59
C ALA A 76 -7.10 -1.37 -10.10
N LYS A 77 -8.16 -1.14 -10.88
CA LYS A 77 -8.11 -1.11 -12.34
C LYS A 77 -7.30 0.05 -12.90
N LYS A 78 -7.43 1.25 -12.33
CA LYS A 78 -6.82 2.46 -12.88
C LYS A 78 -5.36 2.66 -12.44
N TYR A 79 -4.98 2.17 -11.26
CA TYR A 79 -3.66 2.49 -10.68
C TYR A 79 -2.87 1.27 -10.23
N LEU A 80 -3.49 0.29 -9.55
CA LEU A 80 -2.74 -0.84 -8.99
C LEU A 80 -2.31 -1.83 -10.08
N ILE A 81 -3.27 -2.31 -10.88
CA ILE A 81 -3.06 -3.28 -11.96
C ILE A 81 -2.03 -2.77 -12.98
N PRO A 82 -2.18 -1.55 -13.56
CA PRO A 82 -1.20 -1.05 -14.53
C PRO A 82 0.21 -0.91 -13.96
N LYS A 83 0.33 -0.56 -12.67
CA LYS A 83 1.62 -0.47 -11.99
C LYS A 83 2.26 -1.85 -11.81
N ILE A 84 1.48 -2.87 -11.45
CA ILE A 84 1.95 -4.24 -11.28
C ILE A 84 2.35 -4.84 -12.63
N GLU A 85 1.52 -4.66 -13.67
CA GLU A 85 1.81 -5.10 -15.05
C GLU A 85 3.14 -4.56 -15.55
N LYS A 86 3.38 -3.25 -15.35
CA LYS A 86 4.65 -2.60 -15.69
C LYS A 86 5.85 -3.21 -14.94
N ASN A 87 5.68 -3.54 -13.67
CA ASN A 87 6.76 -4.12 -12.85
C ASN A 87 7.10 -5.57 -13.24
N VAL A 88 6.11 -6.36 -13.67
CA VAL A 88 6.28 -7.78 -14.01
C VAL A 88 6.43 -8.00 -15.52
N ASN A 89 6.40 -6.91 -16.29
CA ASN A 89 6.49 -6.89 -17.75
C ASN A 89 5.41 -7.76 -18.42
N PHE A 90 4.16 -7.58 -17.99
CA PHE A 90 2.97 -8.08 -18.68
C PHE A 90 2.37 -6.96 -19.54
N LYS A 91 1.78 -7.32 -20.68
CA LYS A 91 0.92 -6.42 -21.45
C LYS A 91 -0.47 -6.45 -20.82
N SER A 92 -1.21 -5.35 -20.93
CA SER A 92 -2.57 -5.25 -20.35
C SER A 92 -3.59 -6.21 -20.98
N GLU A 93 -3.27 -6.80 -22.14
CA GLU A 93 -4.08 -7.84 -22.78
C GLU A 93 -3.76 -9.25 -22.27
N ASP A 94 -2.59 -9.46 -21.64
CA ASP A 94 -2.16 -10.78 -21.21
C ASP A 94 -3.02 -11.31 -20.06
N ILE A 95 -3.43 -10.43 -19.13
CA ILE A 95 -4.17 -10.82 -17.92
C ILE A 95 -5.36 -9.88 -17.74
N THR A 96 -6.56 -10.46 -17.72
CA THR A 96 -7.79 -9.72 -17.41
C THR A 96 -8.35 -10.19 -16.06
N ILE A 97 -8.44 -9.29 -15.08
CA ILE A 97 -9.09 -9.57 -13.79
C ILE A 97 -10.53 -9.03 -13.85
N THR A 98 -11.52 -9.91 -13.68
CA THR A 98 -12.93 -9.50 -13.73
C THR A 98 -13.36 -8.72 -12.50
N ASP A 99 -14.47 -7.98 -12.58
CA ASP A 99 -14.98 -7.23 -11.42
C ASP A 99 -15.43 -8.16 -10.30
N GLU A 100 -16.03 -9.31 -10.62
CA GLU A 100 -16.40 -10.32 -9.63
C GLU A 100 -15.18 -10.87 -8.92
N ALA A 101 -14.07 -11.04 -9.64
CA ALA A 101 -12.80 -11.47 -9.07
C ALA A 101 -12.25 -10.40 -8.11
N LEU A 102 -12.28 -9.13 -8.48
CA LEU A 102 -11.87 -8.03 -7.60
C LEU A 102 -12.75 -7.93 -6.35
N ILE A 103 -14.07 -8.04 -6.49
CA ILE A 103 -15.01 -8.06 -5.36
C ILE A 103 -14.68 -9.22 -4.42
N LYS A 104 -14.44 -10.41 -4.97
CA LYS A 104 -14.06 -11.59 -4.19
C LYS A 104 -12.77 -11.38 -3.41
N ILE A 105 -11.77 -10.71 -4.00
CA ILE A 105 -10.52 -10.37 -3.31
C ILE A 105 -10.81 -9.37 -2.18
N ILE A 106 -11.59 -8.33 -2.48
CA ILE A 106 -11.87 -7.25 -1.54
C ILE A 106 -12.59 -7.79 -0.30
N ASP A 107 -13.66 -8.54 -0.50
CA ASP A 107 -14.52 -9.06 0.58
C ASP A 107 -13.91 -10.27 1.29
N GLY A 108 -13.12 -11.09 0.57
CA GLY A 108 -12.55 -12.33 1.12
C GLY A 108 -11.22 -12.16 1.84
N PHE A 109 -10.40 -11.18 1.44
CA PHE A 109 -9.00 -11.09 1.87
C PHE A 109 -8.60 -9.68 2.37
N THR A 110 -9.47 -8.67 2.24
CA THR A 110 -9.14 -7.27 2.60
C THR A 110 -10.22 -6.55 3.40
N ASP A 111 -11.22 -7.28 3.88
CA ASP A 111 -12.42 -6.79 4.57
C ASP A 111 -12.11 -5.85 5.77
N LYS A 112 -11.04 -6.14 6.51
CA LYS A 112 -10.64 -5.38 7.69
C LYS A 112 -9.84 -4.10 7.39
N GLU A 113 -9.47 -3.85 6.14
CA GLU A 113 -8.64 -2.69 5.77
C GLU A 113 -9.47 -1.57 5.12
N LYS A 114 -9.35 -0.34 5.64
CA LYS A 114 -9.95 0.85 5.01
C LYS A 114 -9.21 1.29 3.74
N GLY A 115 -7.94 0.95 3.62
CA GLY A 115 -7.07 1.25 2.48
C GLY A 115 -7.08 0.17 1.39
N VAL A 116 -6.04 0.19 0.55
CA VAL A 116 -5.85 -0.74 -0.57
C VAL A 116 -4.51 -1.50 -0.50
N ARG A 117 -3.84 -1.53 0.66
CA ARG A 117 -2.51 -2.14 0.80
C ARG A 117 -2.58 -3.66 0.61
N ASN A 118 -3.54 -4.32 1.27
CA ASN A 118 -3.75 -5.76 1.14
C ASN A 118 -4.32 -6.12 -0.22
N LEU A 119 -5.15 -5.24 -0.81
CA LEU A 119 -5.64 -5.41 -2.19
C LEU A 119 -4.47 -5.41 -3.18
N LYS A 120 -3.57 -4.42 -3.09
CA LYS A 120 -2.34 -4.36 -3.90
C LYS A 120 -1.50 -5.63 -3.75
N ARG A 121 -1.31 -6.10 -2.52
CA ARG A 121 -0.53 -7.33 -2.24
C ARG A 121 -1.19 -8.58 -2.84
N CYS A 122 -2.51 -8.74 -2.71
CA CYS A 122 -3.23 -9.86 -3.32
C CYS A 122 -3.03 -9.88 -4.83
N LEU A 123 -3.13 -8.71 -5.47
CA LEU A 123 -2.86 -8.57 -6.91
C LEU A 123 -1.41 -8.91 -7.23
N GLU A 124 -0.43 -8.43 -6.47
CA GLU A 124 0.99 -8.77 -6.67
C GLU A 124 1.26 -10.28 -6.58
N ILE A 125 0.62 -10.99 -5.63
CA ILE A 125 0.72 -12.45 -5.51
C ILE A 125 0.16 -13.13 -6.75
N ILE A 126 -1.03 -12.71 -7.24
CA ILE A 126 -1.65 -13.25 -8.45
C ILE A 126 -0.71 -13.08 -9.65
N TYR A 127 -0.23 -11.85 -9.90
CA TYR A 127 0.65 -11.57 -11.03
C TYR A 127 2.01 -12.30 -10.91
N THR A 128 2.55 -12.43 -9.71
CA THR A 128 3.80 -13.17 -9.49
C THR A 128 3.62 -14.66 -9.80
N LYS A 129 2.51 -15.27 -9.35
CA LYS A 129 2.19 -16.66 -9.68
C LYS A 129 1.97 -16.87 -11.18
N LEU A 130 1.22 -15.97 -11.83
CA LEU A 130 1.02 -16.02 -13.28
C LEU A 130 2.35 -15.85 -14.05
N ASN A 131 3.26 -15.01 -13.56
CA ASN A 131 4.59 -14.87 -14.12
C ASN A 131 5.43 -16.15 -13.98
N LEU A 132 5.32 -16.83 -12.83
CA LEU A 132 5.97 -18.14 -12.65
C LEU A 132 5.43 -19.13 -13.68
N TYR A 133 4.10 -19.24 -13.86
CA TYR A 133 3.53 -20.11 -14.89
C TYR A 133 3.96 -19.73 -16.31
N ARG A 134 4.14 -18.44 -16.62
CA ARG A 134 4.69 -17.95 -17.91
C ARG A 134 6.12 -18.44 -18.17
N LEU A 135 6.93 -18.55 -17.12
CA LEU A 135 8.35 -18.93 -17.21
C LEU A 135 8.57 -20.45 -17.11
N MET A 136 7.60 -21.20 -16.62
CA MET A 136 7.69 -22.65 -16.47
C MET A 136 7.43 -23.38 -17.79
N LYS A 137 8.16 -24.47 -18.04
CA LYS A 137 7.88 -25.38 -19.16
C LYS A 137 6.60 -26.18 -18.85
N PRO A 138 5.79 -26.53 -19.86
CA PRO A 138 4.51 -27.25 -19.68
C PRO A 138 4.60 -28.52 -18.82
N ASP A 139 5.77 -29.19 -18.81
CA ASP A 139 5.97 -30.49 -18.15
C ASP A 139 6.79 -30.44 -16.84
N SER A 140 7.10 -29.25 -16.30
CA SER A 140 7.87 -29.16 -15.05
C SER A 140 7.03 -29.44 -13.81
N LYS A 141 7.12 -30.65 -13.28
CA LYS A 141 6.45 -31.13 -12.06
C LYS A 141 7.06 -30.59 -10.75
N LEU A 142 7.22 -29.28 -10.60
CA LEU A 142 7.70 -28.70 -9.33
C LEU A 142 6.58 -28.50 -8.30
N PHE A 143 5.32 -28.57 -8.73
CA PHE A 143 4.14 -28.49 -7.87
C PHE A 143 3.31 -29.79 -7.92
N GLU A 144 3.92 -30.95 -7.66
CA GLU A 144 3.20 -32.25 -7.68
C GLU A 144 2.07 -32.36 -6.65
N LYS A 145 1.91 -31.38 -5.74
CA LYS A 145 0.83 -31.37 -4.74
C LYS A 145 -0.17 -30.22 -4.85
N GLU A 146 -0.04 -29.31 -5.82
CA GLU A 146 -0.92 -28.13 -5.89
C GLU A 146 -1.40 -27.85 -7.31
N ASN A 147 -2.58 -28.40 -7.64
CA ASN A 147 -3.54 -27.92 -8.63
C ASN A 147 -2.92 -27.21 -9.86
N THR A 148 -2.42 -27.99 -10.81
CA THR A 148 -2.01 -27.52 -12.15
C THR A 148 -3.14 -26.76 -12.82
N ILE A 149 -3.07 -25.43 -12.79
CA ILE A 149 -3.85 -24.58 -13.68
C ILE A 149 -3.04 -24.49 -14.97
N ASN A 150 -3.63 -24.94 -16.08
CA ASN A 150 -3.07 -24.69 -17.40
C ASN A 150 -3.31 -23.22 -17.75
N VAL A 151 -2.30 -22.37 -17.53
CA VAL A 151 -2.35 -20.94 -17.84
C VAL A 151 -1.89 -20.76 -19.28
N THR A 152 -2.80 -20.35 -20.16
CA THR A 152 -2.49 -19.85 -21.51
C THR A 152 -2.86 -18.38 -21.57
N PHE A 153 -1.99 -17.56 -22.15
CA PHE A 153 -2.21 -16.11 -22.27
C PHE A 153 -2.85 -15.81 -23.63
N PRO A 154 -3.89 -14.95 -23.71
CA PRO A 154 -4.46 -14.13 -22.65
C PRO A 154 -5.29 -14.94 -21.62
N PHE A 155 -5.13 -14.62 -20.33
CA PHE A 155 -5.75 -15.35 -19.22
C PHE A 155 -6.74 -14.47 -18.45
N THR A 156 -7.96 -14.97 -18.25
CA THR A 156 -8.99 -14.29 -17.46
C THR A 156 -9.04 -14.86 -16.04
N VAL A 157 -8.76 -14.03 -15.04
CA VAL A 157 -8.84 -14.40 -13.64
C VAL A 157 -10.29 -14.26 -13.16
N THR A 158 -10.94 -15.39 -12.91
CA THR A 158 -12.30 -15.48 -12.34
C THR A 158 -12.24 -15.75 -10.82
N PRO A 159 -13.36 -15.57 -10.08
CA PRO A 159 -13.43 -15.84 -8.65
C PRO A 159 -12.96 -17.23 -8.22
N GLU A 160 -13.19 -18.25 -9.04
CA GLU A 160 -12.79 -19.64 -8.76
C GLU A 160 -11.27 -19.82 -8.78
N VAL A 161 -10.58 -19.08 -9.67
CA VAL A 161 -9.13 -19.12 -9.81
C VAL A 161 -8.45 -18.44 -8.62
N ILE A 162 -9.08 -17.41 -8.03
CA ILE A 162 -8.52 -16.67 -6.89
C ILE A 162 -8.27 -17.59 -5.70
N ASN A 163 -9.22 -18.48 -5.35
CA ASN A 163 -9.05 -19.41 -4.23
C ASN A 163 -7.88 -20.39 -4.44
N LYS A 164 -7.53 -20.68 -5.70
CA LYS A 164 -6.39 -21.53 -6.06
C LYS A 164 -5.07 -20.75 -6.02
N LEU A 165 -5.10 -19.48 -6.42
CA LEU A 165 -3.90 -18.63 -6.48
C LEU A 165 -3.57 -17.98 -5.13
N ILE A 166 -4.53 -17.70 -4.27
CA ILE A 166 -4.30 -17.07 -2.97
C ILE A 166 -4.61 -18.09 -1.87
N LYS A 167 -3.57 -18.52 -1.15
CA LYS A 167 -3.72 -19.35 0.05
C LYS A 167 -3.84 -18.46 1.28
N LEU A 168 -4.92 -18.64 2.03
CA LEU A 168 -5.08 -18.05 3.36
C LEU A 168 -4.03 -18.66 4.31
N GLY A 169 -3.40 -17.82 5.15
CA GLY A 169 -2.54 -18.34 6.21
C GLY A 169 -3.37 -19.00 7.32
N GLU A 170 -2.83 -20.03 7.96
CA GLU A 170 -3.55 -20.84 8.99
C GLU A 170 -4.03 -20.04 10.22
N THR A 171 -3.51 -18.83 10.45
CA THR A 171 -3.78 -18.04 11.66
C THR A 171 -4.42 -16.66 11.40
N SER A 172 -4.71 -16.27 10.14
CA SER A 172 -5.43 -15.03 9.86
C SER A 172 -6.02 -15.00 8.43
N ASN A 173 -7.06 -14.19 8.20
CA ASN A 173 -7.63 -13.90 6.86
C ASN A 173 -6.65 -13.16 5.91
N VAL A 174 -5.37 -13.16 6.24
CA VAL A 174 -4.28 -12.52 5.53
C VAL A 174 -3.52 -13.63 4.79
N PRO A 175 -3.38 -13.56 3.45
CA PRO A 175 -2.65 -14.55 2.69
C PRO A 175 -1.21 -14.81 3.18
N PHE A 176 -0.77 -16.06 3.06
CA PHE A 176 0.55 -16.51 3.50
C PHE A 176 1.69 -15.75 2.79
N GLY A 177 2.73 -15.33 3.53
CA GLY A 177 3.87 -14.56 3.01
C GLY A 177 3.68 -13.03 2.98
N MET A 178 2.62 -12.49 3.58
CA MET A 178 2.29 -11.06 3.55
C MET A 178 3.10 -10.15 4.50
N TYR A 179 3.88 -10.73 5.42
CA TYR A 179 4.83 -10.01 6.26
C TYR A 179 6.18 -10.74 6.21
N ILE A 180 7.11 -10.19 5.42
CA ILE A 180 8.55 -10.27 5.70
C ILE A 180 8.91 -8.95 6.36
#